data_AF-A0A2N3VYL6-F1
#
_entry.id   AF-A0A2N3VYL6-F1
#
_cell.length_a   1.000
_cell.length_b   1.000
_cell.length_c   1.000
_cell.angle_alpha   90.00
_cell.angle_beta   90.00
_cell.angle_gamma   90.00
#
_symmetry.space_group_name_H-M   'P 1'
#
loop_
_entity.id
_entity.type
_entity.pdbx_description
1 polymer ?
#
loop_
_entity_poly.entity_id
_entity_poly.type
_entity_poly.pdbx_seq_one_letter_code
_entity_poly.pdbx_strand_id
1 'polypeptide(L)'
;MTDDRFPGPDDDEQALRVLLERAVPRLPVPATRLDKVRERLVRRRRRRAAGGAAFAVVSLVAAGALLPDALRTEPEKTTPAASPPQAVTEPAGVRADFPELGGLVLRLPASWAALRLPEGQKIRSLPSGYVAAQPLRSYEQACAEQKKSDGSGVLCEPVDRLAPDGLLLTLWGLPAGGDDTRAPVPGTPMERAREVPADCRRLGATAYYTARRATADPMTVLYATLCVNGTGSGSDRRAAEAAALLDSATYDFASPTKAPTPEAPTPKGRGR
;
A
#
# COMPACT_ATOMS: atom_id res chain seq x y z
N MET A 1 38.53 10.24 46.51
CA MET A 1 37.09 10.55 46.42
C MET A 1 36.88 11.40 45.19
N THR A 2 36.71 10.75 44.05
CA THR A 2 36.34 11.39 42.78
C THR A 2 34.85 11.16 42.60
N ASP A 3 34.09 12.26 42.57
CA ASP A 3 32.65 12.31 42.44
C ASP A 3 32.31 12.10 40.96
N ASP A 4 32.10 10.85 40.54
CA ASP A 4 31.63 10.46 39.20
C ASP A 4 30.13 10.77 39.10
N ARG A 5 29.83 12.04 38.85
CA ARG A 5 28.46 12.49 38.59
C ARG A 5 28.19 12.32 37.10
N PHE A 6 27.55 11.20 36.75
CA PHE A 6 27.09 10.95 35.39
C PHE A 6 26.13 12.07 34.96
N PRO A 7 26.36 12.71 33.80
CA PRO A 7 25.45 13.72 33.28
C PRO A 7 24.07 13.10 33.05
N GLY A 8 23.03 13.80 33.49
CA GLY A 8 21.66 13.36 33.33
C GLY A 8 21.21 13.48 31.87
N PRO A 9 20.10 12.83 31.47
CA PRO A 9 19.57 12.93 30.12
C PRO A 9 19.27 14.37 29.67
N ASP A 10 19.08 15.30 30.63
CA ASP A 10 18.85 16.72 30.36
C ASP A 10 20.12 17.46 29.90
N ASP A 11 21.31 17.00 30.32
CA ASP A 11 22.59 17.60 29.93
C ASP A 11 22.92 17.27 28.46
N ASP A 12 22.54 16.07 28.01
CA ASP A 12 22.69 15.64 26.62
C ASP A 12 21.76 16.43 25.69
N GLU A 13 20.52 16.70 26.10
CA GLU A 13 19.60 17.53 25.31
C GLU A 13 20.12 18.96 25.16
N GLN A 14 20.65 19.56 26.24
CA GLN A 14 21.25 20.89 26.18
C GLN A 14 22.50 20.92 25.30
N ALA A 15 23.37 19.92 25.38
CA ALA A 15 24.54 19.79 24.52
C ALA A 15 24.15 19.67 23.03
N LEU A 16 23.10 18.89 22.73
CA LEU A 16 22.58 18.74 21.37
C LEU A 16 22.02 20.06 20.83
N ARG A 17 21.31 20.81 21.67
CA ARG A 17 20.73 22.11 21.30
C ARG A 17 21.81 23.14 20.94
N VAL A 18 22.90 23.18 21.70
CA VAL A 18 24.05 24.06 21.44
C VAL A 18 24.79 23.67 20.15
N LEU A 19 24.96 22.36 19.90
CA LEU A 19 25.58 21.88 18.67
C LEU A 19 24.73 22.22 17.44
N LEU A 20 23.41 22.06 17.52
CA LEU A 20 22.50 22.44 16.43
C LEU A 20 22.48 23.94 16.17
N GLU A 21 22.50 24.77 17.22
CA GLU A 21 22.56 26.23 17.05
C GLU A 21 23.85 26.71 16.39
N ARG A 22 24.99 26.04 16.66
CA ARG A 22 26.27 26.37 16.05
C ARG A 22 26.46 25.77 14.66
N ALA A 23 25.88 24.61 14.39
CA ALA A 23 26.09 23.88 13.14
C ALA A 23 25.19 24.35 12.00
N VAL A 24 24.07 25.04 12.26
CA VAL A 24 23.22 25.60 11.20
C VAL A 24 23.79 26.96 10.78
N PRO A 25 24.40 27.08 9.59
CA PRO A 25 24.78 28.37 9.06
C PRO A 25 23.50 29.17 8.91
N ARG A 26 23.39 30.32 9.60
CA ARG A 26 22.29 31.25 9.38
C ARG A 26 22.45 31.84 7.99
N LEU A 27 21.93 31.12 6.99
CA LEU A 27 21.81 31.61 5.64
C LEU A 27 20.93 32.88 5.72
N PRO A 28 21.41 34.03 5.24
CA PRO A 28 20.59 35.24 5.23
C PRO A 28 19.31 34.91 4.49
N VAL A 29 18.17 35.00 5.19
CA VAL A 29 16.86 34.73 4.62
C VAL A 29 16.71 35.64 3.41
N PRO A 30 16.73 35.12 2.17
CA PRO A 30 16.64 35.97 1.00
C PRO A 30 15.19 36.45 0.91
N ALA A 31 14.90 37.59 1.54
CA ALA A 31 13.57 38.21 1.59
C ALA A 31 12.92 38.26 0.18
N THR A 32 13.76 38.42 -0.85
CA THR A 32 13.36 38.52 -2.26
C THR A 32 12.85 37.22 -2.89
N ARG A 33 13.14 36.02 -2.34
CA ARG A 33 12.63 34.76 -2.95
C ARG A 33 11.15 34.54 -2.69
N LEU A 34 10.66 34.86 -1.48
CA LEU A 34 9.25 34.70 -1.15
C LEU A 34 8.38 35.71 -1.90
N ASP A 35 8.88 36.92 -2.13
CA ASP A 35 8.17 37.93 -2.93
C ASP A 35 7.98 37.48 -4.37
N LYS A 36 9.01 36.89 -5.01
CA LYS A 36 8.88 36.31 -6.35
C LYS A 36 7.87 35.16 -6.41
N VAL A 37 7.76 34.35 -5.35
CA VAL A 37 6.76 33.27 -5.28
C VAL A 37 5.35 33.85 -5.10
N ARG A 38 5.18 34.83 -4.20
CA ARG A 38 3.91 35.54 -4.00
C ARG A 38 3.45 36.21 -5.27
N GLU A 39 4.33 36.89 -6.00
CA GLU A 39 4.02 37.54 -7.27
C GLU A 39 3.58 36.52 -8.34
N ARG A 40 4.27 35.38 -8.46
CA ARG A 40 3.86 34.28 -9.36
C ARG A 40 2.49 33.72 -9.01
N LEU A 41 2.21 33.54 -7.72
CA LEU A 41 0.91 33.04 -7.26
C LEU A 41 -0.22 34.05 -7.52
N VAL A 42 0.01 35.34 -7.28
CA VAL A 42 -0.97 36.39 -7.59
C VAL A 42 -1.25 36.47 -9.09
N ARG A 43 -0.21 36.41 -9.95
CA ARG A 43 -0.39 36.34 -11.41
C ARG A 43 -1.19 35.11 -11.84
N ARG A 44 -0.89 33.93 -11.27
CA ARG A 44 -1.62 32.68 -11.59
C ARG A 44 -3.07 32.74 -11.14
N ARG A 45 -3.35 33.35 -9.99
CA ARG A 45 -4.72 33.55 -9.46
C ARG A 45 -5.52 34.52 -10.33
N ARG A 46 -4.93 35.64 -10.77
CA ARG A 46 -5.58 36.58 -11.70
C ARG A 46 -5.96 35.92 -13.04
N ARG A 47 -5.09 35.07 -13.59
CA ARG A 47 -5.39 34.33 -14.84
C ARG A 47 -6.55 33.35 -14.69
N ARG A 48 -6.74 32.77 -13.50
CA ARG A 48 -7.87 31.87 -13.23
C ARG A 48 -9.19 32.61 -13.02
N ALA A 49 -9.15 33.80 -12.43
CA ALA A 49 -10.35 34.63 -12.23
C ALA A 49 -10.92 35.17 -13.56
N ALA A 50 -10.08 35.36 -14.58
CA ALA A 50 -10.50 35.87 -15.90
C ALA A 50 -10.94 34.76 -16.90
N GLY A 51 -10.79 33.48 -16.56
CA GLY A 51 -10.99 32.36 -17.51
C GLY A 51 -11.93 31.26 -17.05
N GLY A 52 -12.78 31.52 -16.05
CA GLY A 52 -13.64 30.50 -15.42
C GLY A 52 -15.11 30.88 -15.41
N ALA A 53 -15.70 31.13 -16.57
CA ALA A 53 -17.14 31.29 -16.75
C ALA A 53 -17.59 30.70 -18.10
N ALA A 54 -17.43 29.39 -18.29
CA ALA A 54 -18.11 28.65 -19.34
C ALA A 54 -17.86 27.15 -19.18
N PHE A 55 -18.61 26.46 -18.31
CA PHE A 55 -19.05 25.10 -18.62
C PHE A 55 -20.46 24.90 -18.10
N ALA A 56 -21.30 24.45 -19.02
CA ALA A 56 -22.74 24.57 -19.04
C ALA A 56 -23.44 23.52 -18.18
N VAL A 57 -24.59 23.93 -17.66
CA VAL A 57 -25.67 23.08 -17.18
C VAL A 57 -26.15 22.22 -18.34
N VAL A 58 -26.02 20.90 -18.24
CA VAL A 58 -26.80 19.95 -19.05
C VAL A 58 -27.59 19.07 -18.11
N SER A 59 -28.80 19.53 -17.82
CA SER A 59 -29.91 18.74 -17.31
C SER A 59 -30.44 17.85 -18.44
N LEU A 60 -30.45 16.53 -18.25
CA LEU A 60 -31.20 15.63 -19.11
C LEU A 60 -32.09 14.73 -18.26
N VAL A 61 -33.36 15.11 -18.25
CA VAL A 61 -34.52 14.36 -17.77
C VAL A 61 -34.89 13.34 -18.85
N ALA A 62 -35.04 12.08 -18.48
CA ALA A 62 -35.81 11.11 -19.25
C ALA A 62 -36.60 10.24 -18.28
N ALA A 63 -37.82 10.69 -18.01
CA ALA A 63 -38.88 9.89 -17.44
C ALA A 63 -39.52 9.05 -18.57
N GLY A 64 -39.75 7.77 -18.29
CA GLY A 64 -40.44 6.83 -19.18
C GLY A 64 -40.14 5.41 -18.68
N ALA A 65 -41.08 4.50 -18.51
CA ALA A 65 -42.52 4.52 -18.73
C ALA A 65 -43.14 3.44 -17.83
N LEU A 66 -44.43 3.65 -17.56
CA LEU A 66 -45.37 2.75 -16.90
C LEU A 66 -45.26 1.32 -17.43
N LEU A 67 -45.11 0.34 -16.54
CA LEU A 67 -45.49 -1.05 -16.83
C LEU A 67 -46.80 -1.34 -16.08
N PRO A 68 -47.88 -1.68 -16.80
CA PRO A 68 -49.15 -2.00 -16.20
C PRO A 68 -49.10 -3.39 -15.54
N ASP A 69 -49.69 -3.38 -14.36
CA ASP A 69 -50.34 -4.47 -13.65
C ASP A 69 -50.93 -5.53 -14.61
N ALA A 70 -50.36 -6.73 -14.56
CA ALA A 70 -50.93 -7.93 -15.17
C ALA A 70 -51.06 -9.00 -14.09
N LEU A 71 -52.16 -8.90 -13.35
CA LEU A 71 -52.77 -9.97 -12.57
C LEU A 71 -52.97 -11.20 -13.48
N ARG A 72 -52.02 -12.13 -13.43
CA ARG A 72 -52.22 -13.52 -13.85
C ARG A 72 -52.32 -14.39 -12.62
N THR A 73 -53.56 -14.64 -12.23
CA THR A 73 -53.97 -15.76 -11.38
C THR A 73 -53.78 -17.04 -12.18
N GLU A 74 -52.82 -17.88 -11.77
CA GLU A 74 -52.61 -19.24 -12.27
C GLU A 74 -52.19 -20.13 -11.08
N PRO A 75 -52.43 -21.45 -11.17
CA PRO A 75 -52.94 -22.25 -10.07
C PRO A 75 -51.87 -22.71 -9.08
N GLU A 76 -52.37 -22.98 -7.87
CA GLU A 76 -51.72 -23.61 -6.72
C GLU A 76 -50.73 -24.71 -7.13
N LYS A 77 -49.46 -24.33 -7.22
CA LYS A 77 -48.35 -25.25 -7.45
C LYS A 77 -47.81 -25.66 -6.09
N THR A 78 -48.14 -26.89 -5.71
CA THR A 78 -47.64 -27.61 -4.54
C THR A 78 -46.15 -27.34 -4.34
N THR A 79 -45.80 -26.65 -3.27
CA THR A 79 -44.42 -26.37 -2.85
C THR A 79 -43.73 -27.69 -2.49
N PRO A 80 -42.66 -28.09 -3.19
CA PRO A 80 -41.80 -29.16 -2.70
C PRO A 80 -41.16 -28.70 -1.39
N ALA A 81 -41.12 -29.60 -0.41
CA ALA A 81 -40.48 -29.38 0.87
C ALA A 81 -39.12 -28.69 0.70
N ALA A 82 -38.95 -27.57 1.40
CA ALA A 82 -37.72 -26.78 1.43
C ALA A 82 -36.54 -27.69 1.78
N SER A 83 -35.69 -27.95 0.79
CA SER A 83 -34.37 -28.54 1.06
C SER A 83 -33.60 -27.57 1.95
N PRO A 84 -32.90 -28.07 2.99
CA PRO A 84 -32.12 -27.23 3.88
C PRO A 84 -31.11 -26.40 3.05
N PRO A 85 -30.86 -25.13 3.41
CA PRO A 85 -29.90 -24.31 2.69
C PRO A 85 -28.57 -25.05 2.68
N GLN A 86 -28.13 -25.47 1.49
CA GLN A 86 -26.78 -25.98 1.32
C GLN A 86 -25.85 -24.83 1.73
N ALA A 87 -25.10 -25.04 2.80
CA ALA A 87 -24.05 -24.12 3.21
C ALA A 87 -23.14 -23.94 2.00
N VAL A 88 -23.25 -22.79 1.33
CA VAL A 88 -22.36 -22.39 0.25
C VAL A 88 -21.00 -22.28 0.91
N THR A 89 -20.24 -23.36 0.80
CA THR A 89 -18.86 -23.41 1.26
C THR A 89 -18.14 -22.51 0.28
N GLU A 90 -17.87 -21.26 0.67
CA GLU A 90 -17.06 -20.36 -0.14
C GLU A 90 -15.80 -21.11 -0.56
N PRO A 91 -15.41 -21.05 -1.84
CA PRO A 91 -14.20 -21.71 -2.30
C PRO A 91 -13.03 -21.23 -1.44
N ALA A 92 -12.37 -22.17 -0.77
CA ALA A 92 -11.26 -21.86 0.12
C ALA A 92 -10.22 -21.03 -0.64
N GLY A 93 -10.01 -19.79 -0.19
CA GLY A 93 -9.07 -18.87 -0.82
C GLY A 93 -7.63 -19.40 -0.84
N VAL A 94 -6.81 -18.83 -1.73
CA VAL A 94 -5.37 -19.16 -1.81
C VAL A 94 -4.63 -18.45 -0.68
N ARG A 95 -3.91 -19.19 0.15
CA ARG A 95 -3.06 -18.62 1.19
C ARG A 95 -1.80 -18.02 0.57
N ALA A 96 -1.46 -16.80 0.96
CA ALA A 96 -0.22 -16.12 0.57
C ALA A 96 0.51 -15.60 1.81
N ASP A 97 1.78 -15.98 1.96
CA ASP A 97 2.61 -15.68 3.11
C ASP A 97 3.71 -14.66 2.77
N PHE A 98 3.87 -13.65 3.62
CA PHE A 98 4.84 -12.55 3.52
C PHE A 98 5.59 -12.41 4.87
N PRO A 99 6.53 -13.31 5.18
CA PRO A 99 7.20 -13.36 6.49
C PRO A 99 7.96 -12.07 6.83
N GLU A 100 8.51 -11.39 5.83
CA GLU A 100 9.22 -10.12 5.96
C GLU A 100 8.32 -8.94 6.40
N LEU A 101 7.00 -9.11 6.36
CA LEU A 101 6.00 -8.15 6.82
C LEU A 101 5.47 -8.51 8.22
N GLY A 102 6.35 -9.02 9.09
CA GLY A 102 5.98 -9.45 10.44
C GLY A 102 5.15 -10.73 10.47
N GLY A 103 5.43 -11.68 9.56
CA GLY A 103 4.66 -12.93 9.46
C GLY A 103 3.29 -12.77 8.82
N LEU A 104 3.07 -11.75 7.98
CA LEU A 104 1.78 -11.48 7.34
C LEU A 104 1.31 -12.68 6.50
N VAL A 105 0.06 -13.09 6.70
CA VAL A 105 -0.61 -14.13 5.94
C VAL A 105 -1.95 -13.59 5.44
N LEU A 106 -2.15 -13.65 4.12
CA LEU A 106 -3.37 -13.23 3.44
C LEU A 106 -4.11 -14.44 2.88
N ARG A 107 -5.45 -14.42 2.96
CA ARG A 107 -6.32 -15.38 2.25
C ARG A 107 -6.90 -14.70 1.03
N LEU A 108 -6.34 -15.00 -0.13
CA LEU A 108 -6.68 -14.37 -1.40
C LEU A 108 -7.90 -15.04 -2.04
N PRO A 109 -8.75 -14.29 -2.76
CA PRO A 109 -9.70 -14.89 -3.69
C PRO A 109 -8.99 -15.82 -4.68
N ALA A 110 -9.65 -16.89 -5.12
CA ALA A 110 -9.04 -17.89 -6.00
C ALA A 110 -8.55 -17.33 -7.35
N SER A 111 -9.09 -16.20 -7.80
CA SER A 111 -8.68 -15.50 -9.03
C SER A 111 -7.50 -14.54 -8.83
N TRP A 112 -7.02 -14.38 -7.60
CA TRP A 112 -5.92 -13.48 -7.29
C TRP A 112 -4.60 -14.26 -7.18
N ALA A 113 -3.51 -13.59 -7.53
CA ALA A 113 -2.16 -14.10 -7.41
C ALA A 113 -1.35 -13.23 -6.44
N ALA A 114 -0.42 -13.86 -5.71
CA ALA A 114 0.59 -13.18 -4.93
C ALA A 114 1.98 -13.48 -5.47
N LEU A 115 2.88 -12.52 -5.30
CA LEU A 115 4.30 -12.66 -5.59
C LEU A 115 5.10 -12.01 -4.46
N ARG A 116 5.92 -12.81 -3.80
CA ARG A 116 6.88 -12.35 -2.80
C ARG A 116 8.18 -11.96 -3.50
N LEU A 117 8.81 -10.85 -3.08
CA LEU A 117 10.13 -10.53 -3.58
C LEU A 117 11.19 -11.37 -2.85
N PRO A 118 12.22 -11.85 -3.57
CA PRO A 118 13.31 -12.58 -2.92
C PRO A 118 14.05 -11.69 -1.91
N GLU A 119 14.35 -12.28 -0.74
CA GLU A 119 15.15 -11.67 0.31
C GLU A 119 16.57 -11.33 -0.18
N GLY A 120 17.19 -10.33 0.43
CA GLY A 120 18.58 -9.94 0.13
C GLY A 120 18.73 -8.67 -0.72
N GLN A 121 17.64 -8.09 -1.21
CA GLN A 121 17.67 -6.77 -1.83
C GLN A 121 17.73 -5.69 -0.75
N LYS A 122 18.95 -5.24 -0.40
CA LYS A 122 19.21 -4.22 0.64
C LYS A 122 18.66 -2.83 0.33
N ILE A 123 17.84 -2.68 -0.70
CA ILE A 123 17.24 -1.41 -1.07
C ILE A 123 16.02 -1.23 -0.17
N ARG A 124 16.17 -0.46 0.91
CA ARG A 124 15.12 -0.13 1.90
C ARG A 124 13.81 0.40 1.30
N SER A 125 13.78 0.75 0.01
CA SER A 125 12.61 1.29 -0.68
C SER A 125 11.83 0.27 -1.52
N LEU A 126 12.27 -0.99 -1.60
CA LEU A 126 11.52 -2.00 -2.36
C LEU A 126 10.35 -2.55 -1.54
N PRO A 127 9.24 -2.89 -2.19
CA PRO A 127 8.16 -3.61 -1.54
C PRO A 127 8.58 -5.01 -1.16
N SER A 128 7.91 -5.52 -0.15
CA SER A 128 8.05 -6.90 0.33
C SER A 128 7.28 -7.88 -0.55
N GLY A 129 6.13 -7.45 -1.09
CA GLY A 129 5.30 -8.31 -1.94
C GLY A 129 4.28 -7.57 -2.78
N TYR A 130 3.71 -8.32 -3.72
CA TYR A 130 2.65 -7.90 -4.62
C TYR A 130 1.48 -8.87 -4.57
N VAL A 131 0.28 -8.34 -4.73
CA VAL A 131 -0.96 -9.10 -4.91
C VAL A 131 -1.75 -8.49 -6.06
N ALA A 132 -2.31 -9.30 -6.95
CA ALA A 132 -3.08 -8.80 -8.09
C ALA A 132 -4.25 -9.72 -8.46
N ALA A 133 -5.28 -9.14 -9.08
CA ALA A 133 -6.39 -9.89 -9.67
C ALA A 133 -6.08 -10.41 -11.10
N GLN A 134 -4.79 -10.60 -11.40
CA GLN A 134 -4.28 -11.09 -12.67
C GLN A 134 -2.96 -11.85 -12.45
N PRO A 135 -2.51 -12.67 -13.40
CA PRO A 135 -1.23 -13.36 -13.29
C PRO A 135 -0.05 -12.39 -13.07
N LEU A 136 0.83 -12.75 -12.14
CA LEU A 136 2.05 -12.02 -11.83
C LEU A 136 3.24 -12.73 -12.46
N ARG A 137 4.16 -11.97 -13.07
CA ARG A 137 5.42 -12.52 -13.59
C ARG A 137 6.36 -12.83 -12.43
N SER A 138 6.86 -14.06 -12.37
CA SER A 138 7.94 -14.42 -11.46
C SER A 138 9.23 -13.69 -11.85
N TYR A 139 10.04 -13.34 -10.85
CA TYR A 139 11.37 -12.80 -11.09
C TYR A 139 12.35 -13.94 -11.38
N GLU A 140 12.93 -13.97 -12.58
CA GLU A 140 14.06 -14.86 -12.89
C GLU A 140 15.39 -14.34 -12.31
N GLN A 141 15.50 -13.01 -12.13
CA GLN A 141 16.66 -12.31 -11.58
C GLN A 141 16.22 -11.30 -10.52
N ALA A 142 17.10 -11.02 -9.54
CA ALA A 142 16.81 -10.04 -8.51
C ALA A 142 16.57 -8.66 -9.13
N CYS A 143 15.50 -8.00 -8.71
CA CYS A 143 15.11 -6.66 -9.18
C CYS A 143 16.28 -5.68 -9.23
N ALA A 144 17.14 -5.67 -8.21
CA ALA A 144 18.32 -4.81 -8.13
C ALA A 144 19.24 -4.86 -9.37
N GLU A 145 19.25 -5.96 -10.12
CA GLU A 145 20.09 -6.15 -11.32
C GLU A 145 19.46 -5.55 -12.58
N GLN A 146 18.14 -5.31 -12.58
CA GLN A 146 17.42 -4.69 -13.70
C GLN A 146 17.56 -3.16 -13.68
N LYS A 147 18.81 -2.67 -13.80
CA LYS A 147 19.03 -1.23 -14.04
C LYS A 147 18.37 -0.84 -15.36
N LYS A 148 17.44 0.12 -15.30
CA LYS A 148 17.05 0.83 -16.51
C LYS A 148 18.22 1.64 -17.02
N SER A 149 18.40 1.62 -18.34
CA SER A 149 19.44 2.39 -19.04
C SER A 149 19.27 3.91 -18.87
N ASP A 150 18.09 4.38 -18.48
CA ASP A 150 17.77 5.80 -18.30
C ASP A 150 18.07 6.35 -16.90
N GLY A 151 18.55 5.51 -15.96
CA GLY A 151 18.86 5.92 -14.59
C GLY A 151 17.64 6.27 -13.74
N SER A 152 16.41 6.15 -14.27
CA SER A 152 15.22 6.06 -13.44
C SER A 152 15.28 4.71 -12.73
N GLY A 153 15.14 4.70 -11.40
CA GLY A 153 15.36 3.49 -10.59
C GLY A 153 14.66 2.24 -11.15
N VAL A 154 15.15 1.08 -10.74
CA VAL A 154 14.59 -0.23 -11.12
C VAL A 154 13.08 -0.23 -10.85
N LEU A 155 12.29 -0.30 -11.92
CA LEU A 155 10.87 -0.60 -11.84
C LEU A 155 10.75 -2.11 -11.78
N CYS A 156 10.26 -2.61 -10.66
CA CYS A 156 10.09 -4.03 -10.45
C CYS A 156 8.63 -4.41 -10.26
N GLU A 157 7.78 -3.91 -11.14
CA GLU A 157 6.38 -4.29 -11.15
C GLU A 157 6.22 -5.64 -11.87
N PRO A 158 5.57 -6.62 -11.23
CA PRO A 158 5.40 -7.96 -11.80
C PRO A 158 4.37 -8.02 -12.93
N VAL A 159 3.87 -6.88 -13.39
CA VAL A 159 2.91 -6.72 -14.48
C VAL A 159 3.34 -5.57 -15.37
N ASP A 160 3.17 -5.71 -16.68
CA ASP A 160 3.42 -4.60 -17.61
C ASP A 160 2.24 -3.62 -17.66
N ARG A 161 1.03 -4.16 -17.52
CA ARG A 161 -0.23 -3.41 -17.60
C ARG A 161 -1.31 -4.11 -16.79
N LEU A 162 -2.16 -3.31 -16.15
CA LEU A 162 -3.38 -3.78 -15.49
C LEU A 162 -4.45 -4.11 -16.53
N ALA A 163 -5.05 -5.29 -16.42
CA ALA A 163 -6.25 -5.65 -17.15
C ALA A 163 -7.40 -4.66 -16.83
N PRO A 164 -8.43 -4.56 -17.69
CA PRO A 164 -9.66 -3.84 -17.33
C PRO A 164 -10.25 -4.37 -16.02
N ASP A 165 -10.62 -3.47 -15.12
CA ASP A 165 -11.03 -3.76 -13.73
C ASP A 165 -9.98 -4.53 -12.89
N GLY A 166 -8.74 -4.56 -13.37
CA GLY A 166 -7.59 -5.14 -12.71
C GLY A 166 -7.04 -4.22 -11.62
N LEU A 167 -6.31 -4.84 -10.69
CA LEU A 167 -5.64 -4.16 -9.60
C LEU A 167 -4.26 -4.76 -9.34
N LEU A 168 -3.37 -3.93 -8.82
CA LEU A 168 -2.11 -4.32 -8.22
C LEU A 168 -2.00 -3.69 -6.84
N LEU A 169 -2.02 -4.52 -5.82
CA LEU A 169 -1.74 -4.19 -4.44
C LEU A 169 -0.26 -4.44 -4.18
N THR A 170 0.42 -3.44 -3.66
CA THR A 170 1.84 -3.50 -3.29
C THR A 170 1.96 -3.33 -1.78
N LEU A 171 2.82 -4.11 -1.14
CA LEU A 171 2.93 -4.22 0.31
C LEU A 171 4.34 -3.87 0.78
N TRP A 172 4.44 -3.05 1.83
CA TRP A 172 5.69 -2.64 2.48
C TRP A 172 5.57 -2.76 4.00
N GLY A 173 6.69 -3.16 4.64
CA GLY A 173 6.87 -3.05 6.08
C GLY A 173 7.62 -1.77 6.39
N LEU A 174 6.99 -0.84 7.10
CA LEU A 174 7.61 0.41 7.54
C LEU A 174 7.91 0.36 9.03
N PRO A 175 9.03 0.92 9.51
CA PRO A 175 9.30 1.00 10.94
C PRO A 175 8.27 1.88 11.64
N ALA A 176 7.71 1.40 12.75
CA ALA A 176 6.88 2.16 13.66
C ALA A 176 7.77 3.02 14.55
N GLY A 177 8.01 4.27 14.17
CA GLY A 177 8.91 5.14 14.93
C GLY A 177 8.82 6.63 14.57
N GLY A 178 7.81 7.04 13.80
CA GLY A 178 7.55 8.46 13.52
C GLY A 178 6.24 8.90 14.14
N ASP A 179 6.07 10.19 14.41
CA ASP A 179 4.81 10.75 14.96
C ASP A 179 3.55 10.39 14.13
N ASP A 180 3.75 9.96 12.89
CA ASP A 180 2.71 9.58 11.94
C ASP A 180 2.49 8.05 11.84
N THR A 181 3.15 7.24 12.68
CA THR A 181 3.10 5.76 12.61
C THR A 181 2.09 5.11 13.55
N ARG A 182 1.15 5.88 14.12
CA ARG A 182 0.02 5.26 14.83
C ARG A 182 -0.77 4.41 13.84
N ALA A 183 -0.84 3.12 14.12
CA ALA A 183 -1.63 2.21 13.30
C ALA A 183 -3.09 2.68 13.26
N PRO A 184 -3.71 2.77 12.07
CA PRO A 184 -5.12 3.12 11.97
C PRO A 184 -6.00 2.09 12.69
N VAL A 185 -7.19 2.54 13.09
CA VAL A 185 -8.21 1.66 13.67
C VAL A 185 -8.57 0.58 12.63
N PRO A 186 -8.73 -0.70 13.02
CA PRO A 186 -9.22 -1.75 12.13
C PRO A 186 -10.51 -1.33 11.39
N GLY A 187 -10.65 -1.73 10.13
CA GLY A 187 -11.79 -1.34 9.28
C GLY A 187 -11.68 0.05 8.65
N THR A 188 -10.56 0.76 8.82
CA THR A 188 -10.34 2.04 8.13
C THR A 188 -10.26 1.80 6.61
N PRO A 189 -11.11 2.42 5.78
CA PRO A 189 -11.09 2.23 4.33
C PRO A 189 -9.75 2.70 3.73
N MET A 190 -9.40 2.20 2.55
CA MET A 190 -8.23 2.74 1.84
C MET A 190 -8.52 4.19 1.43
N GLU A 191 -7.54 5.07 1.63
CA GLU A 191 -7.65 6.47 1.24
C GLU A 191 -7.36 6.62 -0.25
N ARG A 192 -8.27 7.27 -0.98
CA ARG A 192 -8.07 7.58 -2.39
C ARG A 192 -7.18 8.81 -2.55
N ALA A 193 -6.09 8.66 -3.30
CA ALA A 193 -5.25 9.80 -3.64
C ALA A 193 -5.92 10.70 -4.69
N ARG A 194 -5.60 11.99 -4.63
CA ARG A 194 -6.09 12.98 -5.61
C ARG A 194 -5.47 12.79 -6.99
N GLU A 195 -4.24 12.30 -7.04
CA GLU A 195 -3.47 12.08 -8.26
C GLU A 195 -2.98 10.63 -8.31
N VAL A 196 -2.95 10.06 -9.51
CA VAL A 196 -2.40 8.72 -9.74
C VAL A 196 -0.90 8.87 -10.00
N PRO A 197 -0.02 8.24 -9.19
CA PRO A 197 1.42 8.27 -9.39
C PRO A 197 1.82 7.84 -10.81
N ALA A 198 2.95 8.38 -11.31
CA ALA A 198 3.43 8.06 -12.65
C ALA A 198 3.59 6.55 -12.87
N ASP A 199 4.06 5.84 -11.84
CA ASP A 199 4.31 4.41 -11.89
C ASP A 199 3.00 3.61 -12.09
N CYS A 200 1.97 3.88 -11.29
CA CYS A 200 0.62 3.32 -11.50
C CYS A 200 0.04 3.71 -12.87
N ARG A 201 0.21 4.95 -13.34
CA ARG A 201 -0.29 5.39 -14.65
C ARG A 201 0.35 4.62 -15.80
N ARG A 202 1.64 4.29 -15.71
CA ARG A 202 2.32 3.46 -16.72
C ARG A 202 1.72 2.06 -16.82
N LEU A 203 1.26 1.51 -15.69
CA LEU A 203 0.51 0.25 -15.67
C LEU A 203 -0.92 0.39 -16.21
N GLY A 204 -1.35 1.58 -16.62
CA GLY A 204 -2.71 1.85 -17.07
C GLY A 204 -3.72 2.08 -15.94
N ALA A 205 -3.26 2.30 -14.71
CA ALA A 205 -4.16 2.61 -13.61
C ALA A 205 -4.79 4.00 -13.76
N THR A 206 -6.04 4.10 -13.33
CA THR A 206 -6.89 5.30 -13.35
C THR A 206 -7.25 5.77 -11.94
N ALA A 207 -6.99 4.96 -10.92
CA ALA A 207 -7.13 5.31 -9.51
C ALA A 207 -5.96 4.77 -8.69
N TYR A 208 -5.66 5.45 -7.58
CA TYR A 208 -4.62 5.09 -6.63
C TYR A 208 -5.14 5.23 -5.22
N TYR A 209 -4.91 4.21 -4.39
CA TYR A 209 -5.33 4.20 -3.00
C TYR A 209 -4.16 3.79 -2.10
N THR A 210 -4.22 4.22 -0.84
CA THR A 210 -3.22 3.86 0.18
C THR A 210 -3.89 3.41 1.46
N ALA A 211 -3.26 2.48 2.18
CA ALA A 211 -3.70 2.05 3.49
C ALA A 211 -2.49 1.83 4.41
N ARG A 212 -2.74 2.00 5.72
CA ARG A 212 -1.84 1.57 6.78
C ARG A 212 -2.58 0.59 7.68
N ARG A 213 -1.87 -0.42 8.20
CA ARG A 213 -2.40 -1.38 9.17
C ARG A 213 -1.35 -1.67 10.24
N ALA A 214 -1.82 -1.92 11.47
CA ALA A 214 -0.96 -2.53 12.48
C ALA A 214 -0.51 -3.89 11.96
N THR A 215 0.77 -4.22 12.15
CA THR A 215 1.20 -5.61 12.12
C THR A 215 1.20 -6.16 13.53
N ALA A 216 1.41 -7.46 13.66
CA ALA A 216 1.57 -8.04 14.98
C ALA A 216 2.92 -7.66 15.62
N ASP A 217 3.93 -7.27 14.83
CA ASP A 217 5.14 -6.64 15.35
C ASP A 217 4.85 -5.15 15.63
N PRO A 218 4.88 -4.69 16.89
CA PRO A 218 4.60 -3.30 17.23
C PRO A 218 5.60 -2.32 16.63
N MET A 219 6.78 -2.79 16.19
CA MET A 219 7.80 -1.99 15.53
C MET A 219 7.61 -1.91 14.02
N THR A 220 6.58 -2.55 13.45
CA THR A 220 6.32 -2.59 12.02
C THR A 220 4.87 -2.20 11.70
N VAL A 221 4.70 -1.27 10.77
CA VAL A 221 3.42 -0.89 10.17
C VAL A 221 3.37 -1.44 8.76
N LEU A 222 2.30 -2.13 8.42
CA LEU A 222 2.02 -2.52 7.05
C LEU A 222 1.52 -1.30 6.30
N TYR A 223 2.28 -0.86 5.29
CA TYR A 223 1.85 0.12 4.32
C TYR A 223 1.48 -0.58 3.03
N ALA A 224 0.31 -0.27 2.49
CA ALA A 224 -0.18 -0.85 1.26
C ALA A 224 -0.60 0.25 0.29
N THR A 225 -0.32 0.03 -0.98
CA THR A 225 -0.77 0.91 -2.06
C THR A 225 -1.46 0.10 -3.13
N LEU A 226 -2.49 0.64 -3.73
CA LEU A 226 -3.32 -0.04 -4.72
C LEU A 226 -3.41 0.80 -5.99
N CYS A 227 -2.88 0.29 -7.10
CA CYS A 227 -3.16 0.80 -8.43
C CYS A 227 -4.38 0.07 -8.99
N VAL A 228 -5.41 0.79 -9.46
CA VAL A 228 -6.61 0.19 -10.07
C VAL A 228 -6.84 0.73 -11.47
N ASN A 229 -7.12 -0.16 -12.43
CA ASN A 229 -7.57 0.21 -13.76
C ASN A 229 -9.10 0.03 -13.86
N GLY A 230 -9.86 1.06 -13.49
CA GLY A 230 -11.32 1.06 -13.52
C GLY A 230 -11.90 2.47 -13.47
N THR A 231 -13.22 2.62 -13.53
CA THR A 231 -13.85 3.95 -13.48
C THR A 231 -14.84 4.06 -12.34
N GLY A 232 -14.86 5.24 -11.69
CA GLY A 232 -15.86 5.60 -10.67
C GLY A 232 -16.03 4.53 -9.59
N SER A 233 -17.25 4.01 -9.47
CA SER A 233 -17.64 3.00 -8.48
C SER A 233 -16.90 1.67 -8.63
N GLY A 234 -16.45 1.31 -9.83
CA GLY A 234 -15.66 0.10 -10.05
C GLY A 234 -14.33 0.14 -9.29
N SER A 235 -13.65 1.30 -9.31
CA SER A 235 -12.40 1.51 -8.57
C SER A 235 -12.62 1.47 -7.05
N ASP A 236 -13.68 2.11 -6.57
CA ASP A 236 -13.99 2.16 -5.13
C ASP A 236 -14.38 0.78 -4.60
N ARG A 237 -15.09 -0.03 -5.40
CA ARG A 237 -15.37 -1.44 -5.07
C ARG A 237 -14.09 -2.26 -4.92
N ARG A 238 -13.13 -2.13 -5.86
CA ARG A 238 -11.84 -2.83 -5.76
C ARG A 238 -11.02 -2.38 -4.55
N ALA A 239 -11.09 -1.10 -4.20
CA ALA A 239 -10.45 -0.59 -2.99
C ALA A 239 -11.09 -1.18 -1.72
N ALA A 240 -12.41 -1.35 -1.69
CA ALA A 240 -13.10 -2.02 -0.59
C ALA A 240 -12.74 -3.51 -0.48
N GLU A 241 -12.66 -4.23 -1.61
CA GLU A 241 -12.20 -5.62 -1.65
C GLU A 241 -10.77 -5.76 -1.10
N ALA A 242 -9.85 -4.87 -1.51
CA ALA A 242 -8.49 -4.86 -1.00
C ALA A 242 -8.41 -4.48 0.49
N ALA A 243 -9.25 -3.53 0.96
CA ALA A 243 -9.35 -3.20 2.38
C ALA A 243 -9.80 -4.41 3.22
N ALA A 244 -10.86 -5.10 2.78
CA ALA A 244 -11.35 -6.30 3.45
C ALA A 244 -10.31 -7.43 3.47
N LEU A 245 -9.53 -7.58 2.39
CA LEU A 245 -8.41 -8.50 2.37
C LEU A 245 -7.37 -8.15 3.44
N LEU A 246 -6.97 -6.88 3.53
CA LEU A 246 -6.00 -6.41 4.53
C LEU A 246 -6.54 -6.50 5.96
N ASP A 247 -7.84 -6.33 6.17
CA ASP A 247 -8.48 -6.43 7.49
C ASP A 247 -8.65 -7.89 7.94
N SER A 248 -8.74 -8.84 7.00
CA SER A 248 -8.75 -10.29 7.27
C SER A 248 -7.35 -10.90 7.40
N ALA A 249 -6.30 -10.07 7.30
CA ALA A 249 -4.93 -10.52 7.46
C ALA A 249 -4.69 -11.16 8.82
N THR A 250 -3.96 -12.27 8.82
CA THR A 250 -3.47 -12.91 10.04
C THR A 250 -1.95 -12.81 10.09
N TYR A 251 -1.36 -12.97 11.27
CA TYR A 251 0.08 -12.90 11.45
C TYR A 251 0.56 -14.20 12.09
N ASP A 252 1.32 -14.97 11.33
CA ASP A 252 1.92 -16.22 11.77
C ASP A 252 3.38 -15.94 12.13
N PHE A 253 3.61 -15.68 13.43
CA PHE A 253 4.97 -15.69 13.94
C PHE A 253 5.42 -17.14 14.06
N ALA A 254 5.81 -17.73 12.94
CA ALA A 254 6.74 -18.83 13.01
C ALA A 254 7.95 -18.30 13.78
N SER A 255 8.08 -18.72 15.05
CA SER A 255 9.27 -18.42 15.86
C SER A 255 10.47 -18.70 14.96
N PRO A 256 11.37 -17.71 14.77
CA PRO A 256 12.43 -17.81 13.76
C PRO A 256 13.05 -19.18 13.92
N THR A 257 12.85 -20.04 12.91
CA THR A 257 13.34 -21.42 12.95
C THR A 257 14.82 -21.27 13.19
N LYS A 258 15.25 -21.57 14.43
CA LYS A 258 16.59 -21.29 14.93
C LYS A 258 17.53 -21.81 13.85
N ALA A 259 18.18 -20.89 13.13
CA ALA A 259 19.04 -21.27 12.02
C ALA A 259 19.93 -22.42 12.52
N PRO A 260 20.05 -23.54 11.77
CA PRO A 260 20.83 -24.68 12.21
C PRO A 260 22.16 -24.13 12.66
N THR A 261 22.45 -24.32 13.95
CA THR A 261 23.68 -23.79 14.56
C THR A 261 24.81 -24.31 13.68
N PRO A 262 25.63 -23.43 13.08
CA PRO A 262 26.70 -23.86 12.21
C PRO A 262 27.46 -24.94 12.95
N GLU A 263 27.40 -26.16 12.42
CA GLU A 263 28.02 -27.31 13.04
C GLU A 263 29.50 -26.96 13.21
N ALA A 264 29.94 -26.88 14.46
CA ALA A 264 31.27 -26.38 14.78
C ALA A 264 32.29 -27.17 13.95
N PRO A 265 33.19 -26.50 13.20
CA PRO A 265 34.11 -27.19 12.32
C PRO A 265 34.92 -28.18 13.15
N THR A 266 34.73 -29.47 12.88
CA THR A 266 35.45 -30.55 13.56
C THR A 266 36.95 -30.28 13.42
N PRO A 267 37.70 -30.16 14.52
CA PRO A 267 39.12 -29.86 14.44
C PRO A 267 39.83 -30.98 13.68
N LYS A 268 40.37 -30.66 12.50
CA LYS A 268 41.27 -31.56 11.77
C LYS A 268 42.47 -31.83 12.68
N GLY A 269 42.56 -33.05 13.18
CA GLY A 269 43.70 -33.51 13.97
C GLY A 269 45.00 -33.26 13.22
N ARG A 270 45.93 -32.54 13.86
CA ARG A 270 47.33 -32.49 13.43
C ARG A 270 47.92 -33.88 13.65
N GLY A 271 48.14 -34.62 12.56
CA GLY A 271 49.02 -35.78 12.57
C GLY A 271 50.44 -35.34 12.97
N ARG A 272 51.05 -36.12 13.87
CA ARG A 272 52.47 -36.05 14.22
C ARG A 272 53.29 -36.83 13.21
#